data_AF-X1SW47-F1
#
_entry.id   AF-X1SW47-F1
#
_cell.length_a   1.000
_cell.length_b   1.000
_cell.length_c   1.000
_cell.angle_alpha   90.00
_cell.angle_beta   90.00
_cell.angle_gamma   90.00
#
_symmetry.space_group_name_H-M   'P 1'
#
loop_
_entity.id
_entity.type
_entity.pdbx_description
1 polymer ?
#
loop_
_entity_poly.entity_id
_entity_poly.type
_entity_poly.pdbx_seq_one_letter_code
_entity_poly.pdbx_strand_id
1 'polypeptide(L)' 'EVYGLTEEVTSLPAAAVGNLGRFMRERTGALQATKVFICMQNSADGYEWVQLGIST' A
#
# COMPACT_ATOMS: atom_id res chain seq x y z
N GLU A 1 19.23 11.97 -5.49
CA GLU A 1 18.00 11.27 -5.91
C GLU A 1 16.93 11.56 -4.86
N VAL A 2 15.82 12.20 -5.23
CA VAL A 2 14.71 12.46 -4.29
C VAL A 2 13.69 11.37 -4.54
N TYR A 3 13.71 10.32 -3.72
CA TYR A 3 12.66 9.31 -3.75
C TYR A 3 11.39 9.98 -3.25
N GLY A 4 10.43 10.20 -4.16
CA GLY A 4 9.14 10.77 -3.79
C GLY A 4 8.51 9.96 -2.67
N LEU A 5 7.91 10.64 -1.69
CA LEU A 5 7.16 9.98 -0.63
C LEU A 5 6.05 9.14 -1.26
N THR A 6 5.88 7.91 -0.79
CA THR A 6 4.75 7.07 -1.18
C THR A 6 3.44 7.70 -0.72
N GLU A 7 2.36 7.50 -1.49
CA GLU A 7 1.05 8.08 -1.20
C GLU A 7 0.51 7.61 0.17
N GLU A 8 -0.02 8.53 1.00
CA GLU A 8 -0.71 8.20 2.24
C GLU A 8 -2.22 8.23 2.03
N VAL A 9 -2.89 7.14 2.41
CA VAL A 9 -4.33 6.95 2.26
C VAL A 9 -4.95 6.53 3.58
N THR A 10 -6.23 6.82 3.78
CA THR A 10 -7.00 6.35 4.95
C THR A 10 -7.52 4.93 4.77
N SER A 11 -7.58 4.45 3.53
CA SER A 11 -7.89 3.08 3.14
C SER A 11 -7.22 2.78 1.80
N LEU A 12 -6.69 1.57 1.62
CA LEU A 12 -6.19 1.15 0.32
C LEU A 12 -7.33 1.11 -0.72
N PRO A 13 -7.10 1.56 -1.96
CA PRO A 13 -8.03 1.31 -3.04
C PRO A 13 -8.08 -0.19 -3.35
N ALA A 14 -9.10 -0.61 -4.11
CA ALA A 14 -9.17 -1.99 -4.60
C ALA A 14 -7.86 -2.37 -5.33
N ALA A 15 -7.34 -3.54 -5.00
CA ALA A 15 -6.18 -4.08 -5.70
C ALA A 15 -6.57 -4.35 -7.16
N ALA A 16 -5.80 -3.80 -8.09
CA ALA A 16 -6.08 -3.83 -9.52
C ALA A 16 -4.80 -3.58 -10.31
N VAL A 17 -4.83 -3.88 -11.61
CA VAL A 17 -3.70 -3.67 -12.54
C VAL A 17 -3.16 -2.23 -12.51
N GLY A 18 -4.04 -1.24 -12.39
CA GLY A 18 -3.66 0.18 -12.29
C GLY A 18 -2.87 0.54 -11.02
N ASN A 19 -2.83 -0.37 -10.04
CA ASN A 19 -2.09 -0.23 -8.81
C ASN A 19 -0.86 -1.14 -8.71
N LEU A 20 -0.63 -2.05 -9.67
CA LEU A 20 0.48 -3.01 -9.63
C LEU A 20 1.83 -2.31 -9.43
N GLY A 21 2.62 -2.78 -8.45
CA GLY A 21 3.93 -2.24 -8.11
C GLY A 21 3.91 -0.92 -7.33
N ARG A 22 2.73 -0.32 -7.07
CA ARG A 22 2.63 0.91 -6.26
C ARG A 22 2.90 0.58 -4.79
N PHE A 23 3.65 1.47 -4.14
CA PHE A 23 3.78 1.50 -2.69
C PHE A 23 2.80 2.53 -2.10
N MET A 24 2.08 2.14 -1.06
CA MET A 24 1.15 3.02 -0.34
C MET A 24 1.36 2.93 1.17
N ARG A 25 1.09 4.04 1.86
CA ARG A 25 1.04 4.13 3.32
C ARG A 25 -0.42 4.22 3.74
N GLU A 26 -0.91 3.26 4.51
CA GLU A 26 -2.25 3.38 5.11
C GLU A 26 -2.12 3.93 6.53
N ARG A 27 -2.89 4.98 6.82
CA ARG A 27 -3.13 5.47 8.18
C ARG A 27 -4.61 5.82 8.31
N THR A 28 -5.34 5.00 9.07
CA THR A 28 -6.81 5.06 9.19
C THR A 28 -7.31 6.26 9.99
N GLY A 29 -6.42 6.96 10.71
CA GLY A 29 -6.75 8.16 11.48
C GLY A 29 -5.58 8.69 12.30
N ALA A 30 -5.83 9.76 13.04
CA ALA A 30 -4.86 10.29 14.00
C ALA A 30 -4.54 9.23 15.07
N LEU A 31 -3.27 9.19 15.50
CA LEU A 31 -2.76 8.24 16.51
C LEU A 31 -2.88 6.75 16.12
N GLN A 32 -3.25 6.44 14.87
CA GLN A 32 -3.23 5.07 14.36
C GLN A 32 -1.87 4.78 13.72
N ALA A 33 -1.48 3.51 13.80
CA ALA A 33 -0.28 3.00 13.18
C ALA A 33 -0.29 3.25 11.66
N THR A 34 0.85 3.66 11.12
CA THR A 34 1.06 3.69 9.66
C THR A 34 1.52 2.32 9.21
N LYS A 35 0.87 1.78 8.19
CA LYS A 35 1.26 0.52 7.54
C LYS A 35 1.75 0.80 6.13
N VAL A 36 2.76 0.08 5.66
CA VAL A 36 3.27 0.19 4.28
C VAL A 36 2.86 -1.04 3.50
N PHE A 37 2.36 -0.84 2.28
CA PHE A 37 1.91 -1.91 1.39
C PHE A 37 2.51 -1.79 -0.01
N ILE A 38 2.59 -2.91 -0.73
CA ILE A 38 2.84 -3.00 -2.16
C ILE A 38 1.74 -3.82 -2.84
N CYS A 39 1.24 -3.38 -4.00
CA CYS A 39 0.28 -4.17 -4.78
C CYS A 39 1.03 -5.13 -5.71
N MET A 40 0.68 -6.40 -5.69
CA MET A 40 1.32 -7.48 -6.43
C MET A 40 0.28 -8.28 -7.23
N GLN A 41 0.69 -8.88 -8.35
CA GLN A 41 -0.11 -9.89 -9.03
C GLN A 41 0.11 -11.25 -8.34
N ASN A 42 -0.97 -11.97 -8.05
CA ASN A 42 -0.91 -13.29 -7.43
C ASN A 42 -0.84 -14.41 -8.51
N SER A 43 -0.71 -15.66 -8.08
CA SER A 43 -0.59 -16.82 -8.98
C SER A 43 -1.88 -17.22 -9.71
N ALA A 44 -2.98 -16.51 -9.48
CA ALA A 44 -4.27 -16.71 -10.12
C ALA A 44 -4.68 -15.51 -11.01
N ASP A 45 -3.70 -14.72 -11.44
CA ASP A 45 -3.87 -13.49 -12.24
C ASP A 45 -4.76 -12.41 -11.57
N GLY A 46 -4.93 -12.49 -10.25
CA GLY A 46 -5.53 -11.46 -9.41
C GLY A 46 -4.50 -10.48 -8.86
N TYR A 47 -4.96 -9.47 -8.13
CA TYR A 47 -4.11 -8.44 -7.51
C TYR A 47 -4.36 -8.37 -6.01
N GLU A 48 -3.29 -8.17 -5.25
CA GLU A 48 -3.35 -8.16 -3.78
C GLU A 48 -2.40 -7.12 -3.19
N TRP A 49 -2.81 -6.52 -2.06
CA TRP A 49 -1.93 -5.68 -1.26
C TRP A 49 -1.17 -6.51 -0.23
N VAL A 50 0.15 -6.45 -0.27
CA VAL A 50 1.05 -7.12 0.69
C VAL A 50 1.57 -6.10 1.68
N GLN A 51 1.34 -6.31 2.98
CA GLN A 51 1.89 -5.46 4.02
C GLN A 51 3.40 -5.73 4.20
N LEU A 52 4.20 -4.68 4.09
CA LEU A 52 5.66 -4.74 4.26
C LEU A 52 6.11 -4.38 5.68
N GLY A 53 5.34 -3.54 6.36
CA GLY A 53 5.69 -3.08 7.71
C GLY A 53 4.60 -2.23 8.35
N ILE A 54 4.77 -2.00 9.65
CA ILE A 54 3.90 -1.18 10.49
C ILE A 54 4.74 -0.38 11.49
N SER A 55 4.41 0.89 11.69
CA SER A 55 4.97 1.69 12.78
C SER A 55 4.14 1.44 14.03
N THR A 56 4.78 0.89 15.06
CA THR A 56 4.18 0.64 16.39
C THR A 56 4.00 1.92 17.19
#